data_AF-A0A7S0NSC8-F1
#
_entry.id   AF-A0A7S0NSC8-F1
#
_cell.length_a   1.000
_cell.length_b   1.000
_cell.length_c   1.000
_cell.angle_alpha   90.00
_cell.angle_beta   90.00
_cell.angle_gamma   90.00
#
_symmetry.space_group_name_H-M   'P 1'
#
loop_
_entity.id
_entity.type
_entity.pdbx_description
1 polymer ?
#
loop_
_entity_poly.entity_id
_entity_poly.type
_entity_poly.pdbx_seq_one_letter_code
_entity_poly.pdbx_strand_id
1 'polypeptide(L)'
;GFNCTPNLFFMLRDLEAPGALVQAAKQVATAHFEVIFMATGPDSTSLQMLNNSLVSAAGVKLRQHVLLLADSLETCEAVRDPHCYWSSRMLVQPPSDTIVTRKFWDWRFKFYFIKKLYIARLVQSGFGVLQIDTDTIWQHDPFPMLRLMAARSSIVVMKDIGLANAGIIFARPGSADAQRLLDDVAWRVQLLQNHPEVIPRLVPFTKALRPPFYANSDDQSLLNDVIVSAVLRNATFLGSTARYEAKNKYNTNPDVPVWETLPESKLHSQQLRQMHRKGRSGVVAVPWARDGERTARYTMLPIADNDSVALAPRALFAHLPFAHSNAITHLTAARGFKAKVKALQRLGRWHPEGLSDSSTPLRPHHSATVGDRGEASIDWRGMARKWRDGLAASKPIAALRG
;
A
#
# COMPACT_ATOMS: atom_id res chain seq x y z
N GLY A 1 -13.94 -7.75 48.51
CA GLY A 1 -14.50 -7.63 47.16
C GLY A 1 -13.49 -6.93 46.29
N PHE A 2 -12.90 -7.64 45.32
CA PHE A 2 -12.00 -7.02 44.36
C PHE A 2 -12.84 -6.16 43.40
N ASN A 3 -12.68 -4.84 43.51
CA ASN A 3 -13.24 -3.88 42.56
C ASN A 3 -12.47 -4.00 41.24
N CYS A 4 -12.85 -4.97 40.42
CA CYS A 4 -12.54 -4.97 39.00
C CYS A 4 -13.57 -4.09 38.29
N THR A 5 -13.41 -2.76 38.35
CA THR A 5 -13.84 -1.95 37.21
C THR A 5 -12.80 -2.22 36.11
N PRO A 6 -13.13 -2.95 35.03
CA PRO A 6 -12.26 -2.94 33.86
C PRO A 6 -12.10 -1.46 33.48
N ASN A 7 -10.86 -1.01 33.26
CA ASN A 7 -10.56 0.35 32.81
C ASN A 7 -11.53 0.70 31.67
N LEU A 8 -12.55 1.52 31.92
CA LEU A 8 -13.56 1.88 30.92
C LEU A 8 -12.89 2.54 29.71
N PHE A 9 -11.75 3.20 29.96
CA PHE A 9 -10.84 3.76 28.94
C PHE A 9 -10.27 2.74 27.96
N PHE A 10 -10.03 1.49 28.38
CA PHE A 10 -9.43 0.45 27.53
C PHE A 10 -10.38 0.01 26.40
N MET A 11 -11.69 -0.04 26.69
CA MET A 11 -12.73 -0.35 25.69
C MET A 11 -13.03 0.81 24.75
N LEU A 12 -12.73 2.06 25.13
CA LEU A 12 -13.10 3.25 24.33
C LEU A 12 -12.27 3.40 23.03
N ARG A 13 -11.17 2.65 22.86
CA ARG A 13 -10.26 2.79 21.72
C ARG A 13 -10.02 1.50 20.92
N ASP A 14 -10.70 0.40 21.26
CA ASP A 14 -10.68 -0.82 20.44
C ASP A 14 -11.73 -0.71 19.32
N LEU A 15 -11.28 -0.74 18.06
CA LEU A 15 -12.17 -0.65 16.89
C LEU A 15 -13.06 -1.88 16.69
N GLU A 16 -12.80 -2.98 17.42
CA GLU A 16 -13.66 -4.17 17.42
C GLU A 16 -14.86 -4.05 18.37
N ALA A 17 -14.89 -3.05 19.27
CA ALA A 17 -16.06 -2.80 20.10
C ALA A 17 -17.28 -2.45 19.21
N PRO A 18 -18.52 -2.85 19.59
CA PRO A 18 -19.70 -2.64 18.76
C PRO A 18 -19.87 -1.19 18.29
N GLY A 19 -19.83 -0.97 16.98
CA GLY A 19 -19.98 0.34 16.36
C GLY A 19 -18.76 1.26 16.45
N ALA A 20 -17.70 0.88 17.17
CA ALA A 20 -16.54 1.74 17.44
C ALA A 20 -15.83 2.21 16.16
N LEU A 21 -15.63 1.33 15.18
CA LEU A 21 -15.02 1.69 13.88
C LEU A 21 -15.77 2.82 13.18
N VAL A 22 -17.10 2.73 13.11
CA VAL A 22 -17.95 3.75 12.48
C VAL A 22 -17.96 5.03 13.32
N GLN A 23 -18.01 4.91 14.65
CA GLN A 23 -17.98 6.07 15.54
C GLN A 23 -16.67 6.85 15.44
N ALA A 24 -15.53 6.16 15.42
CA ALA A 24 -14.21 6.74 15.21
C ALA A 24 -14.13 7.47 13.86
N ALA A 25 -14.62 6.85 12.79
CA ALA A 25 -14.68 7.48 11.47
C ALA A 25 -15.55 8.75 11.45
N LYS A 26 -16.71 8.75 12.12
CA LYS A 26 -17.57 9.94 12.22
C LYS A 26 -16.88 11.12 12.91
N GLN A 27 -16.01 10.86 13.88
CA GLN A 27 -15.32 11.91 14.64
C GLN A 27 -14.29 12.67 13.77
N VAL A 28 -13.74 12.02 12.75
CA VAL A 28 -12.69 12.60 11.89
C VAL A 28 -13.17 12.87 10.47
N ALA A 29 -14.37 12.44 10.08
CA ALA A 29 -14.84 12.59 8.71
C ALA A 29 -14.90 14.06 8.25
N THR A 30 -14.56 14.31 6.99
CA THR A 30 -14.80 15.61 6.34
C THR A 30 -16.30 15.85 6.16
N ALA A 31 -16.67 17.06 5.74
CA ALA A 31 -18.04 17.39 5.31
C ALA A 31 -18.55 16.51 4.14
N HIS A 32 -17.65 15.81 3.45
CA HIS A 32 -17.97 14.87 2.36
C HIS A 32 -17.96 13.41 2.80
N PHE A 33 -17.97 13.13 4.12
CA PHE A 33 -17.84 11.78 4.68
C PHE A 33 -16.52 11.07 4.28
N GLU A 34 -15.44 11.84 4.13
CA GLU A 34 -14.13 11.30 3.79
C GLU A 34 -13.24 11.16 5.03
N VAL A 35 -12.48 10.08 5.11
CA VAL A 35 -11.56 9.78 6.23
C VAL A 35 -10.21 9.38 5.68
N ILE A 36 -9.12 9.86 6.28
CA ILE A 36 -7.78 9.38 6.03
C ILE A 36 -7.49 8.27 7.04
N PHE A 37 -7.15 7.08 6.56
CA PHE A 37 -6.89 5.93 7.41
C PHE A 37 -5.40 5.57 7.36
N MET A 38 -4.72 5.71 8.51
CA MET A 38 -3.28 5.45 8.64
C MET A 38 -3.04 4.31 9.62
N ALA A 39 -1.89 3.65 9.51
CA ALA A 39 -1.47 2.64 10.47
C ALA A 39 -0.01 2.79 10.88
N THR A 40 0.29 2.66 12.19
CA THR A 40 1.65 2.77 12.73
C THR A 40 2.01 1.60 13.64
N GLY A 41 3.29 1.22 13.61
CA GLY A 41 3.87 0.29 14.57
C GLY A 41 4.50 1.00 15.79
N PRO A 42 5.05 0.21 16.73
CA PRO A 42 5.57 0.69 18.01
C PRO A 42 7.01 1.18 17.93
N ASP A 43 7.74 0.86 16.86
CA ASP A 43 9.16 1.18 16.77
C ASP A 43 9.41 2.67 16.48
N SER A 44 10.56 3.18 16.93
CA SER A 44 10.92 4.60 16.81
C SER A 44 10.93 5.11 15.37
N THR A 45 11.26 4.26 14.40
CA THR A 45 11.31 4.64 12.98
C THR A 45 9.89 4.85 12.45
N SER A 46 8.96 3.98 12.82
CA SER A 46 7.54 4.08 12.48
C SER A 46 6.89 5.31 13.11
N LEU A 47 7.15 5.57 14.39
CA LEU A 47 6.63 6.74 15.09
C LEU A 47 7.17 8.05 14.50
N GLN A 48 8.46 8.11 14.16
CA GLN A 48 9.02 9.28 13.46
C GLN A 48 8.35 9.50 12.10
N MET A 49 8.14 8.45 11.31
CA MET A 49 7.47 8.58 10.01
C MET A 49 6.01 9.02 10.15
N LEU A 50 5.29 8.45 11.11
CA LEU A 50 3.94 8.91 11.46
C LEU A 50 3.94 10.39 11.82
N ASN A 51 4.83 10.85 12.70
CA ASN A 51 4.90 12.26 13.09
C ASN A 51 5.12 13.17 11.88
N ASN A 52 6.02 12.79 10.97
CA ASN A 52 6.22 13.51 9.71
C ASN A 52 4.96 13.55 8.84
N SER A 53 4.26 12.42 8.71
CA SER A 53 2.99 12.34 7.98
C SER A 53 1.94 13.25 8.60
N LEU A 54 1.77 13.22 9.92
CA LEU A 54 0.80 14.06 10.65
C LEU A 54 1.13 15.55 10.55
N VAL A 55 2.41 15.93 10.62
CA VAL A 55 2.87 17.32 10.42
C VAL A 55 2.57 17.78 8.98
N SER A 56 2.89 16.94 7.99
CA SER A 56 2.60 17.30 6.60
C SER A 56 1.10 17.39 6.32
N ALA A 57 0.30 16.49 6.89
CA ALA A 57 -1.16 16.53 6.82
C ALA A 57 -1.71 17.80 7.49
N ALA A 58 -1.16 18.21 8.63
CA ALA A 58 -1.53 19.46 9.30
C ALA A 58 -1.23 20.68 8.41
N GLY A 59 -0.11 20.67 7.68
CA GLY A 59 0.27 21.73 6.74
C GLY A 59 -0.74 21.95 5.61
N VAL A 60 -1.57 20.94 5.29
CA VAL A 60 -2.66 21.03 4.31
C VAL A 60 -4.05 20.93 4.95
N LYS A 61 -4.15 21.12 6.27
CA LYS A 61 -5.41 21.07 7.05
C LYS A 61 -6.15 19.73 6.95
N LEU A 62 -5.41 18.62 6.93
CA LEU A 62 -5.97 17.26 6.88
C LEU A 62 -5.72 16.44 8.15
N ARG A 63 -4.92 16.92 9.10
CA ARG A 63 -4.59 16.15 10.32
C ARG A 63 -5.83 15.73 11.11
N GLN A 64 -6.79 16.63 11.26
CA GLN A 64 -8.05 16.37 11.96
C GLN A 64 -8.95 15.33 11.27
N HIS A 65 -8.59 14.91 10.04
CA HIS A 65 -9.31 13.91 9.26
C HIS A 65 -8.62 12.54 9.26
N VAL A 66 -7.61 12.35 10.12
CA VAL A 66 -6.84 11.11 10.23
C VAL A 66 -7.42 10.22 11.33
N LEU A 67 -7.88 9.02 10.95
CA LEU A 67 -8.10 7.89 11.86
C LEU A 67 -6.81 7.06 11.87
N LEU A 68 -6.13 7.03 13.00
CA LEU A 68 -4.89 6.28 13.16
C LEU A 68 -5.15 4.94 13.83
N LEU A 69 -4.69 3.86 13.20
CA LEU A 69 -4.64 2.53 13.77
C LEU A 69 -3.22 2.20 14.26
N ALA A 70 -3.06 1.99 15.56
CA ALA A 70 -1.83 1.48 16.15
C ALA A 70 -1.89 -0.04 16.36
N ASP A 71 -0.73 -0.66 16.60
CA ASP A 71 -0.64 -2.10 16.84
C ASP A 71 -1.09 -2.50 18.25
N SER A 72 -1.11 -1.54 19.18
CA SER A 72 -1.55 -1.72 20.57
C SER A 72 -2.00 -0.40 21.18
N LEU A 73 -2.57 -0.46 22.39
CA LEU A 73 -2.96 0.73 23.15
C LEU A 73 -1.73 1.55 23.57
N GLU A 74 -0.66 0.89 23.98
CA GLU A 74 0.59 1.52 24.42
C GLU A 74 1.19 2.37 23.30
N THR A 75 1.14 1.88 22.05
CA THR A 75 1.55 2.68 20.88
C THR A 75 0.68 3.92 20.72
N CYS A 76 -0.64 3.84 20.95
CA CYS A 76 -1.49 5.02 20.93
C CYS A 76 -1.18 6.02 22.05
N GLU A 77 -0.85 5.55 23.25
CA GLU A 77 -0.41 6.41 24.36
C GLU A 77 0.92 7.11 24.03
N ALA A 78 1.83 6.42 23.33
CA ALA A 78 3.09 7.01 22.86
C ALA A 78 2.87 8.08 21.79
N VAL A 79 1.93 7.87 20.86
CA VAL A 79 1.61 8.84 19.79
C VAL A 79 0.90 10.08 20.34
N ARG A 80 0.12 9.94 21.42
CA ARG A 80 -0.67 11.01 22.06
C ARG A 80 -1.66 11.71 21.11
N ASP A 81 -2.10 11.03 20.06
CA ASP A 81 -3.15 11.55 19.17
C ASP A 81 -4.54 11.12 19.69
N PRO A 82 -5.52 12.04 19.80
CA PRO A 82 -6.86 11.70 20.28
C PRO A 82 -7.62 10.75 19.36
N HIS A 83 -7.23 10.67 18.07
CA HIS A 83 -7.84 9.79 17.08
C HIS A 83 -6.95 8.58 16.76
N CYS A 84 -6.14 8.17 17.74
CA CYS A 84 -5.43 6.89 17.73
C CYS A 84 -6.27 5.79 18.40
N TYR A 85 -6.45 4.71 17.65
CA TYR A 85 -7.20 3.52 18.06
C TYR A 85 -6.35 2.27 17.82
N TRP A 86 -6.73 1.17 18.45
CA TRP A 86 -6.13 -0.15 18.24
C TRP A 86 -7.22 -1.17 17.92
N SER A 87 -6.84 -2.42 17.69
CA SER A 87 -7.80 -3.46 17.31
C SER A 87 -7.46 -4.78 18.00
N SER A 88 -8.37 -5.30 18.83
CA SER A 88 -8.18 -6.62 19.47
C SER A 88 -8.15 -7.79 18.48
N ARG A 89 -8.63 -7.59 17.24
CA ARG A 89 -8.47 -8.55 16.13
C ARG A 89 -7.03 -8.67 15.59
N MET A 90 -6.12 -7.78 15.98
CA MET A 90 -4.74 -7.87 15.52
C MET A 90 -4.06 -9.14 16.04
N LEU A 91 -3.31 -9.78 15.15
CA LEU A 91 -2.55 -10.98 15.48
C LEU A 91 -1.38 -10.63 16.40
N VAL A 92 -1.39 -11.15 17.62
CA VAL A 92 -0.26 -10.99 18.56
C VAL A 92 0.89 -11.92 18.19
N GLN A 93 0.57 -13.13 17.72
CA GLN A 93 1.52 -14.17 17.34
C GLN A 93 1.43 -14.50 15.84
N PRO A 94 2.48 -15.07 15.23
CA PRO A 94 2.40 -15.58 13.87
C PRO A 94 1.25 -16.61 13.74
N PRO A 95 0.38 -16.47 12.73
CA PRO A 95 -0.83 -17.30 12.61
C PRO A 95 -0.57 -18.72 12.11
N SER A 96 0.35 -18.90 11.18
CA SER A 96 0.67 -20.19 10.59
C SER A 96 2.14 -20.33 10.26
N ASP A 97 2.60 -21.57 10.19
CA ASP A 97 3.98 -21.90 9.90
C ASP A 97 4.24 -21.94 8.39
N THR A 98 4.84 -20.86 7.88
CA THR A 98 5.11 -20.65 6.45
C THR A 98 6.51 -20.11 6.27
N ILE A 99 7.08 -20.18 5.06
CA ILE A 99 8.39 -19.57 4.83
C ILE A 99 8.31 -18.05 5.02
N VAL A 100 7.20 -17.41 4.63
CA VAL A 100 7.00 -15.97 4.83
C VAL A 100 7.01 -15.61 6.32
N THR A 101 6.24 -16.31 7.15
CA THR A 101 6.18 -16.02 8.58
C THR A 101 7.52 -16.32 9.27
N ARG A 102 8.19 -17.44 8.95
CA ARG A 102 9.52 -17.76 9.50
C ARG A 102 10.60 -16.73 9.17
N LYS A 103 10.53 -16.07 8.01
CA LYS A 103 11.60 -15.18 7.51
C LYS A 103 11.32 -13.70 7.71
N PHE A 104 10.04 -13.30 7.70
CA PHE A 104 9.66 -11.90 7.59
C PHE A 104 8.64 -11.45 8.62
N TRP A 105 8.06 -12.36 9.41
CA TRP A 105 7.06 -11.97 10.39
C TRP A 105 7.59 -10.92 11.35
N ASP A 106 6.90 -9.79 11.39
CA ASP A 106 7.06 -8.75 12.39
C ASP A 106 5.75 -7.99 12.56
N TRP A 107 5.79 -6.89 13.32
CA TRP A 107 4.62 -6.08 13.64
C TRP A 107 3.82 -5.64 12.40
N ARG A 108 4.46 -5.50 11.23
CA ARG A 108 3.82 -5.00 10.01
C ARG A 108 2.79 -5.97 9.46
N PHE A 109 3.07 -7.27 9.57
CA PHE A 109 2.18 -8.32 9.11
C PHE A 109 0.83 -8.30 9.85
N LYS A 110 0.80 -7.76 11.07
CA LYS A 110 -0.43 -7.57 11.86
C LYS A 110 -1.42 -6.63 11.17
N PHE A 111 -0.94 -5.72 10.31
CA PHE A 111 -1.75 -4.70 9.65
C PHE A 111 -2.31 -5.11 8.29
N TYR A 112 -1.66 -6.04 7.58
CA TYR A 112 -2.02 -6.34 6.19
C TYR A 112 -3.49 -6.75 6.05
N PHE A 113 -3.99 -7.59 6.95
CA PHE A 113 -5.40 -7.98 6.96
C PHE A 113 -6.30 -6.86 7.48
N ILE A 114 -6.01 -6.35 8.68
CA ILE A 114 -6.85 -5.38 9.39
C ILE A 114 -7.08 -4.11 8.56
N LYS A 115 -6.04 -3.58 7.90
CA LYS A 115 -6.16 -2.36 7.11
C LYS A 115 -7.18 -2.53 5.98
N LYS A 116 -7.13 -3.65 5.27
CA LYS A 116 -8.03 -3.94 4.14
C LYS A 116 -9.44 -4.20 4.62
N LEU A 117 -9.59 -4.96 5.71
CA LEU A 117 -10.88 -5.20 6.35
C LEU A 117 -11.57 -3.89 6.76
N TYR A 118 -10.85 -2.98 7.40
CA TYR A 118 -11.43 -1.73 7.90
C TYR A 118 -11.79 -0.75 6.79
N ILE A 119 -11.01 -0.67 5.71
CA ILE A 119 -11.43 0.09 4.52
C ILE A 119 -12.74 -0.46 3.98
N ALA A 120 -12.83 -1.78 3.79
CA ALA A 120 -14.03 -2.42 3.25
C ALA A 120 -15.27 -2.14 4.12
N ARG A 121 -15.14 -2.25 5.45
CA ARG A 121 -16.23 -1.96 6.41
C ARG A 121 -16.63 -0.49 6.45
N LEU A 122 -15.66 0.42 6.41
CA LEU A 122 -15.94 1.86 6.40
C LEU A 122 -16.61 2.30 5.09
N VAL A 123 -16.15 1.79 3.95
CA VAL A 123 -16.79 2.02 2.65
C VAL A 123 -18.21 1.48 2.64
N GLN A 124 -18.43 0.26 3.14
CA GLN A 124 -19.77 -0.32 3.29
C GLN A 124 -20.67 0.53 4.20
N SER A 125 -20.08 1.23 5.19
CA SER A 125 -20.79 2.12 6.11
C SER A 125 -21.03 3.54 5.55
N GLY A 126 -20.66 3.80 4.30
CA GLY A 126 -20.94 5.06 3.61
C GLY A 126 -19.77 6.07 3.56
N PHE A 127 -18.58 5.72 4.05
CA PHE A 127 -17.43 6.63 4.05
C PHE A 127 -16.61 6.53 2.76
N GLY A 128 -16.08 7.68 2.31
CA GLY A 128 -14.89 7.71 1.47
C GLY A 128 -13.65 7.49 2.33
N VAL A 129 -12.80 6.53 2.00
CA VAL A 129 -11.63 6.17 2.80
C VAL A 129 -10.38 6.30 1.96
N LEU A 130 -9.46 7.17 2.39
CA LEU A 130 -8.11 7.27 1.87
C LEU A 130 -7.15 6.54 2.81
N GLN A 131 -6.89 5.27 2.53
CA GLN A 131 -5.82 4.54 3.20
C GLN A 131 -4.48 5.03 2.66
N ILE A 132 -3.57 5.40 3.57
CA ILE A 132 -2.19 5.71 3.24
C ILE A 132 -1.23 5.03 4.23
N ASP A 133 -0.04 4.66 3.76
CA ASP A 133 1.06 4.29 4.64
C ASP A 133 1.68 5.55 5.28
N THR A 134 2.24 5.42 6.48
CA THR A 134 2.81 6.52 7.28
C THR A 134 4.10 7.11 6.74
N ASP A 135 4.60 6.60 5.62
CA ASP A 135 5.70 7.19 4.90
C ASP A 135 5.23 8.07 3.75
N THR A 136 3.99 8.57 3.77
CA THR A 136 3.35 9.49 2.79
C THR A 136 3.51 10.97 3.20
N ILE A 137 3.82 11.86 2.25
CA ILE A 137 3.97 13.30 2.51
C ILE A 137 2.87 14.05 1.78
N TRP A 138 2.26 15.00 2.48
CA TRP A 138 1.23 15.87 1.91
C TRP A 138 1.81 17.23 1.54
N GLN A 139 1.71 17.61 0.27
CA GLN A 139 1.94 18.99 -0.16
C GLN A 139 0.64 19.70 -0.53
N HIS A 140 -0.37 18.92 -0.91
CA HIS A 140 -1.69 19.40 -1.28
C HIS A 140 -2.77 18.47 -0.71
N ASP A 141 -3.98 18.99 -0.58
CA ASP A 141 -5.16 18.19 -0.29
C ASP A 141 -5.52 17.33 -1.53
N PRO A 142 -5.50 15.99 -1.42
CA PRO A 142 -5.77 15.11 -2.56
C PRO A 142 -7.28 14.99 -2.88
N PHE A 143 -8.17 15.28 -1.92
CA PHE A 143 -9.59 14.95 -2.02
C PHE A 143 -10.30 15.63 -3.20
N PRO A 144 -10.04 16.90 -3.55
CA PRO A 144 -10.63 17.51 -4.74
C PRO A 144 -10.40 16.70 -6.02
N MET A 145 -9.17 16.24 -6.23
CA MET A 145 -8.80 15.46 -7.40
C MET A 145 -9.28 14.01 -7.29
N LEU A 146 -9.17 13.40 -6.11
CA LEU A 146 -9.70 12.05 -5.88
C LEU A 146 -11.20 11.99 -6.17
N ARG A 147 -11.98 12.99 -5.78
CA ARG A 147 -13.41 13.08 -6.11
C ARG A 147 -13.68 13.18 -7.61
N LEU A 148 -12.89 13.95 -8.35
CA LEU A 148 -13.01 14.02 -9.82
C LEU A 148 -12.74 12.68 -10.49
N MET A 149 -11.72 11.95 -10.03
CA MET A 149 -11.46 10.58 -10.51
C MET A 149 -12.57 9.63 -10.08
N ALA A 150 -13.05 9.78 -8.85
CA ALA A 150 -14.01 8.88 -8.25
C ALA A 150 -15.44 9.05 -8.78
N ALA A 151 -15.70 10.08 -9.58
CA ALA A 151 -16.89 10.18 -10.40
C ALA A 151 -16.99 9.06 -11.47
N ARG A 152 -15.88 8.35 -11.75
CA ARG A 152 -15.81 7.27 -12.74
C ARG A 152 -15.27 5.95 -12.18
N SER A 153 -14.78 5.96 -10.95
CA SER A 153 -14.08 4.84 -10.32
C SER A 153 -14.37 4.83 -8.83
N SER A 154 -14.99 3.78 -8.30
CA SER A 154 -15.22 3.68 -6.85
C SER A 154 -13.92 3.43 -6.07
N ILE A 155 -12.86 3.00 -6.75
CA ILE A 155 -11.54 2.74 -6.17
C ILE A 155 -10.48 3.46 -6.99
N VAL A 156 -9.62 4.23 -6.35
CA VAL A 156 -8.44 4.86 -6.92
C VAL A 156 -7.21 4.36 -6.16
N VAL A 157 -6.23 3.83 -6.87
CA VAL A 157 -4.98 3.33 -6.29
C VAL A 157 -3.79 4.00 -6.96
N MET A 158 -2.70 4.19 -6.21
CA MET A 158 -1.46 4.66 -6.82
C MET A 158 -0.87 3.56 -7.72
N LYS A 159 -0.47 3.90 -8.94
CA LYS A 159 0.23 2.99 -9.86
C LYS A 159 1.63 2.64 -9.34
N ASP A 160 1.98 1.36 -9.38
CA ASP A 160 3.30 0.88 -8.94
C ASP A 160 3.89 -0.21 -9.86
N ILE A 161 5.09 -0.69 -9.52
CA ILE A 161 5.69 -1.89 -10.11
C ILE A 161 4.76 -3.07 -9.84
N GLY A 162 4.44 -3.82 -10.90
CA GLY A 162 3.40 -4.85 -10.85
C GLY A 162 2.10 -4.30 -11.41
N LEU A 163 1.37 -3.49 -10.65
CA LEU A 163 0.14 -2.85 -11.12
C LEU A 163 -0.28 -1.65 -10.22
N ALA A 164 -0.55 -1.93 -8.95
CA ALA A 164 -1.03 -0.98 -7.95
C ALA A 164 -0.20 -1.04 -6.68
N ASN A 165 -0.19 0.07 -5.93
CA ASN A 165 0.40 0.17 -4.61
C ASN A 165 -0.68 -0.07 -3.54
N ALA A 166 -0.47 -1.02 -2.64
CA ALA A 166 -1.44 -1.25 -1.55
C ALA A 166 -1.28 -0.29 -0.36
N GLY A 167 -0.26 0.55 -0.35
CA GLY A 167 -0.08 1.61 0.65
C GLY A 167 -1.05 2.77 0.43
N ILE A 168 -1.38 3.12 -0.81
CA ILE A 168 -2.26 4.26 -1.14
C ILE A 168 -3.50 3.81 -1.92
N ILE A 169 -4.65 3.81 -1.23
CA ILE A 169 -5.95 3.42 -1.77
C ILE A 169 -6.98 4.44 -1.32
N PHE A 170 -7.64 5.10 -2.26
CA PHE A 170 -8.89 5.80 -2.02
C PHE A 170 -10.05 4.92 -2.48
N ALA A 171 -11.00 4.64 -1.59
CA ALA A 171 -12.21 3.90 -1.92
C ALA A 171 -13.43 4.66 -1.41
N ARG A 172 -14.55 4.57 -2.12
CA ARG A 172 -15.82 5.20 -1.76
C ARG A 172 -16.98 4.22 -1.95
N PRO A 173 -18.17 4.50 -1.39
CA PRO A 173 -19.35 3.71 -1.69
C PRO A 173 -19.56 3.68 -3.21
N GLY A 174 -19.75 2.48 -3.74
CA GLY A 174 -19.64 2.16 -5.15
C GLY A 174 -20.48 0.95 -5.55
N SER A 175 -20.13 0.32 -6.66
CA SER A 175 -20.80 -0.93 -7.06
C SER A 175 -20.55 -2.07 -6.07
N ALA A 176 -21.41 -3.08 -6.10
CA ALA A 176 -21.17 -4.33 -5.36
C ALA A 176 -19.84 -5.00 -5.76
N ASP A 177 -19.36 -4.78 -6.98
CA ASP A 177 -18.07 -5.26 -7.45
C ASP A 177 -16.89 -4.54 -6.77
N ALA A 178 -16.99 -3.24 -6.55
CA ALA A 178 -15.99 -2.49 -5.80
C ALA A 178 -15.91 -2.98 -4.34
N GLN A 179 -17.06 -3.20 -3.69
CA GLN A 179 -17.10 -3.75 -2.34
C GLN A 179 -16.49 -5.15 -2.30
N ARG A 180 -16.92 -6.05 -3.21
CA ARG A 180 -16.35 -7.40 -3.33
C ARG A 180 -14.84 -7.37 -3.55
N LEU A 181 -14.32 -6.42 -4.33
CA LEU A 181 -12.90 -6.27 -4.56
C LEU A 181 -12.16 -5.98 -3.24
N LEU A 182 -12.63 -5.02 -2.45
CA LEU A 182 -12.03 -4.68 -1.16
C LEU A 182 -12.07 -5.88 -0.18
N ASP A 183 -13.21 -6.57 -0.12
CA ASP A 183 -13.39 -7.77 0.71
C ASP A 183 -12.48 -8.92 0.25
N ASP A 184 -12.31 -9.14 -1.06
CA ASP A 184 -11.44 -10.18 -1.63
C ASP A 184 -9.96 -9.94 -1.28
N VAL A 185 -9.49 -8.68 -1.27
CA VAL A 185 -8.12 -8.38 -0.80
C VAL A 185 -7.93 -8.79 0.66
N ALA A 186 -8.85 -8.39 1.54
CA ALA A 186 -8.78 -8.72 2.96
C ALA A 186 -8.85 -10.24 3.18
N TRP A 187 -9.77 -10.91 2.48
CA TRP A 187 -9.94 -12.36 2.55
C TRP A 187 -8.70 -13.11 2.09
N ARG A 188 -8.08 -12.73 0.96
CA ARG A 188 -6.87 -13.42 0.46
C ARG A 188 -5.67 -13.24 1.37
N VAL A 189 -5.50 -12.05 1.96
CA VAL A 189 -4.46 -11.83 2.98
C VAL A 189 -4.71 -12.77 4.15
N GLN A 190 -5.92 -12.79 4.70
CA GLN A 190 -6.27 -13.66 5.81
C GLN A 190 -6.08 -15.14 5.46
N LEU A 191 -6.52 -15.56 4.28
CA LEU A 191 -6.40 -16.92 3.79
C LEU A 191 -4.94 -17.37 3.75
N LEU A 192 -4.05 -16.59 3.14
CA LEU A 192 -2.65 -17.00 2.99
C LEU A 192 -1.84 -16.81 4.28
N GLN A 193 -2.29 -15.96 5.21
CA GLN A 193 -1.73 -15.90 6.56
C GLN A 193 -2.09 -17.11 7.42
N ASN A 194 -3.34 -17.60 7.34
CA ASN A 194 -3.87 -18.57 8.30
C ASN A 194 -4.06 -19.99 7.73
N HIS A 195 -4.09 -20.14 6.41
CA HIS A 195 -4.45 -21.39 5.74
C HIS A 195 -3.51 -21.71 4.57
N PRO A 196 -2.17 -21.82 4.79
CA PRO A 196 -1.22 -22.13 3.73
C PRO A 196 -1.49 -23.48 3.04
N GLU A 197 -2.18 -24.42 3.69
CA GLU A 197 -2.58 -25.72 3.16
C GLU A 197 -3.51 -25.64 1.92
N VAL A 198 -4.09 -24.47 1.65
CA VAL A 198 -4.94 -24.28 0.46
C VAL A 198 -4.13 -24.07 -0.82
N ILE A 199 -2.82 -23.79 -0.72
CA ILE A 199 -1.97 -23.44 -1.87
C ILE A 199 -1.96 -24.52 -2.96
N PRO A 200 -1.84 -25.82 -2.66
CA PRO A 200 -2.00 -26.89 -3.66
C PRO A 200 -3.34 -26.91 -4.40
N ARG A 201 -4.39 -26.32 -3.84
CA ARG A 201 -5.69 -26.15 -4.50
C ARG A 201 -5.73 -24.91 -5.39
N LEU A 202 -5.04 -23.84 -4.99
CA LEU A 202 -4.99 -22.58 -5.73
C LEU A 202 -3.96 -22.60 -6.88
N VAL A 203 -2.86 -23.34 -6.72
CA VAL A 203 -1.71 -23.35 -7.63
C VAL A 203 -1.30 -24.80 -7.93
N PRO A 204 -1.76 -25.39 -9.06
CA PRO A 204 -1.64 -26.83 -9.29
C PRO A 204 -0.23 -27.43 -9.21
N PHE A 205 0.80 -26.76 -9.73
CA PHE A 205 2.17 -27.30 -9.67
C PHE A 205 2.68 -27.49 -8.24
N THR A 206 2.11 -26.78 -7.26
CA THR A 206 2.52 -26.88 -5.85
C THR A 206 2.04 -28.16 -5.17
N LYS A 207 1.19 -28.97 -5.81
CA LYS A 207 0.77 -30.29 -5.29
C LYS A 207 1.93 -31.26 -5.08
N ALA A 208 2.98 -31.13 -5.89
CA ALA A 208 4.20 -31.93 -5.75
C ALA A 208 5.14 -31.36 -4.68
N LEU A 209 4.90 -30.13 -4.19
CA LEU A 209 5.76 -29.50 -3.20
C LEU A 209 5.37 -29.92 -1.78
N ARG A 210 6.38 -30.11 -0.94
CA ARG A 210 6.20 -30.36 0.48
C ARG A 210 6.13 -29.05 1.27
N PRO A 211 5.28 -28.95 2.31
CA PRO A 211 5.31 -27.84 3.25
C PRO A 211 6.68 -27.68 3.94
N PRO A 212 6.99 -26.48 4.48
CA PRO A 212 6.14 -25.29 4.48
C PRO A 212 6.11 -24.60 3.12
N PHE A 213 4.93 -24.11 2.73
CA PHE A 213 4.78 -23.28 1.54
C PHE A 213 5.31 -21.86 1.78
N TYR A 214 5.58 -21.11 0.71
CA TYR A 214 5.92 -19.71 0.86
C TYR A 214 4.75 -18.92 1.45
N ALA A 215 3.53 -19.15 0.95
CA ALA A 215 2.30 -18.53 1.41
C ALA A 215 2.38 -17.01 1.45
N ASN A 216 2.55 -16.41 0.26
CA ASN A 216 2.70 -14.97 0.13
C ASN A 216 1.45 -14.22 0.64
N SER A 217 1.57 -13.58 1.79
CA SER A 217 0.49 -12.78 2.38
C SER A 217 0.70 -11.27 2.23
N ASP A 218 1.60 -10.84 1.36
CA ASP A 218 1.85 -9.42 1.07
C ASP A 218 0.62 -8.78 0.40
N ASP A 219 0.09 -7.72 1.01
CA ASP A 219 -1.18 -7.11 0.61
C ASP A 219 -1.11 -6.42 -0.76
N GLN A 220 0.05 -5.93 -1.20
CA GLN A 220 0.23 -5.34 -2.53
C GLN A 220 0.18 -6.35 -3.64
N SER A 221 0.95 -7.42 -3.53
CA SER A 221 0.92 -8.48 -4.54
C SER A 221 -0.47 -9.11 -4.64
N LEU A 222 -1.16 -9.31 -3.51
CA LEU A 222 -2.53 -9.83 -3.50
C LEU A 222 -3.55 -8.83 -4.06
N LEU A 223 -3.42 -7.52 -3.77
CA LEU A 223 -4.24 -6.48 -4.40
C LEU A 223 -4.14 -6.53 -5.93
N ASN A 224 -2.93 -6.75 -6.46
CA ASN A 224 -2.72 -6.83 -7.91
C ASN A 224 -3.49 -8.01 -8.53
N ASP A 225 -3.43 -9.20 -7.91
CA ASP A 225 -4.17 -10.38 -8.37
C ASP A 225 -5.69 -10.21 -8.22
N VAL A 226 -6.15 -9.53 -7.19
CA VAL A 226 -7.57 -9.18 -6.99
C VAL A 226 -8.07 -8.22 -8.07
N ILE A 227 -7.31 -7.19 -8.41
CA ILE A 227 -7.66 -6.27 -9.52
C ILE A 227 -7.75 -7.04 -10.85
N VAL A 228 -6.76 -7.89 -11.14
CA VAL A 228 -6.80 -8.73 -12.36
C VAL A 228 -8.03 -9.64 -12.33
N SER A 229 -8.34 -10.23 -11.17
CA SER A 229 -9.49 -11.12 -11.00
C SER A 229 -10.81 -10.40 -11.28
N ALA A 230 -10.97 -9.19 -10.75
CA ALA A 230 -12.17 -8.38 -10.92
C ALA A 230 -12.37 -7.95 -12.38
N VAL A 231 -11.32 -7.48 -13.05
CA VAL A 231 -11.39 -6.99 -14.44
C VAL A 231 -11.66 -8.11 -15.44
N LEU A 232 -11.10 -9.29 -15.18
CA LEU A 232 -11.26 -10.46 -16.05
C LEU A 232 -12.45 -11.34 -15.66
N ARG A 233 -13.14 -11.05 -14.55
CA ARG A 233 -14.22 -11.87 -13.99
C ARG A 233 -13.78 -13.32 -13.77
N ASN A 234 -12.53 -13.52 -13.37
CA ASN A 234 -11.94 -14.84 -13.18
C ASN A 234 -10.88 -14.79 -12.07
N ALA A 235 -11.07 -15.56 -10.99
CA ALA A 235 -10.13 -15.59 -9.88
C ALA A 235 -8.73 -16.05 -10.34
N THR A 236 -7.71 -15.31 -9.97
CA THR A 236 -6.31 -15.65 -10.25
C THR A 236 -5.44 -15.44 -9.02
N PHE A 237 -4.44 -16.31 -8.85
CA PHE A 237 -3.43 -16.27 -7.78
C PHE A 237 -2.02 -16.35 -8.38
N LEU A 238 -1.88 -16.01 -9.67
CA LEU A 238 -0.67 -16.27 -10.42
C LEU A 238 0.44 -15.27 -10.10
N GLY A 239 0.10 -13.99 -9.94
CA GLY A 239 1.07 -12.92 -9.70
C GLY A 239 1.56 -12.86 -8.25
N SER A 240 0.68 -13.17 -7.30
CA SER A 240 0.96 -13.12 -5.86
C SER A 240 1.42 -14.47 -5.30
N THR A 241 0.75 -15.57 -5.64
CA THR A 241 0.97 -16.85 -4.96
C THR A 241 1.84 -17.75 -5.82
N ALA A 242 1.40 -18.11 -7.03
CA ALA A 242 2.11 -19.05 -7.89
C ALA A 242 3.54 -18.58 -8.20
N ARG A 243 3.68 -17.31 -8.59
CA ARG A 243 4.99 -16.70 -8.88
C ARG A 243 5.92 -16.75 -7.68
N TYR A 244 5.42 -16.51 -6.47
CA TYR A 244 6.26 -16.50 -5.28
C TYR A 244 6.61 -17.92 -4.82
N GLU A 245 5.71 -18.89 -4.93
CA GLU A 245 6.05 -20.30 -4.68
C GLU A 245 7.18 -20.80 -5.60
N ALA A 246 7.17 -20.39 -6.87
CA ALA A 246 8.19 -20.78 -7.85
C ALA A 246 9.50 -19.97 -7.77
N LYS A 247 9.44 -18.67 -7.40
CA LYS A 247 10.63 -17.79 -7.36
C LYS A 247 11.28 -17.67 -5.99
N ASN A 248 10.68 -18.25 -4.96
CA ASN A 248 11.18 -18.07 -3.61
C ASN A 248 12.50 -18.82 -3.39
N LYS A 249 13.59 -18.05 -3.29
CA LYS A 249 14.93 -18.56 -2.95
C LYS A 249 15.06 -19.19 -1.55
N TYR A 250 14.06 -19.00 -0.69
CA TYR A 250 14.03 -19.58 0.66
C TYR A 250 13.35 -20.96 0.69
N ASN A 251 12.78 -21.40 -0.44
CA ASN A 251 12.22 -22.74 -0.55
C ASN A 251 13.37 -23.73 -0.74
N THR A 252 13.55 -24.63 0.22
CA THR A 252 14.59 -25.66 0.17
C THR A 252 14.15 -26.90 -0.58
N ASN A 253 12.93 -26.91 -1.14
CA ASN A 253 12.45 -28.02 -1.92
C ASN A 253 13.19 -28.07 -3.27
N PRO A 254 13.95 -29.16 -3.57
CA PRO A 254 14.69 -29.28 -4.82
C PRO A 254 13.79 -29.32 -6.05
N ASP A 255 12.51 -29.67 -5.88
CA ASP A 255 11.55 -29.87 -6.95
C ASP A 255 10.82 -28.57 -7.34
N VAL A 256 11.23 -27.41 -6.81
CA VAL A 256 10.60 -26.13 -7.16
C VAL A 256 10.91 -25.79 -8.62
N PRO A 257 9.90 -25.71 -9.49
CA PRO A 257 10.11 -25.41 -10.90
C PRO A 257 10.52 -23.95 -11.10
N VAL A 258 11.27 -23.70 -12.17
CA VAL A 258 11.60 -22.35 -12.61
C VAL A 258 10.35 -21.66 -13.14
N TRP A 259 9.96 -20.52 -12.55
CA TRP A 259 8.73 -19.80 -12.93
C TRP A 259 8.57 -19.60 -14.44
N GLU A 260 9.64 -19.18 -15.13
CA GLU A 260 9.64 -18.88 -16.56
C GLU A 260 9.29 -20.10 -17.43
N THR A 261 9.47 -21.32 -16.95
CA THR A 261 9.15 -22.55 -17.69
C THR A 261 7.71 -23.04 -17.47
N LEU A 262 7.02 -22.51 -16.47
CA LEU A 262 5.66 -22.93 -16.11
C LEU A 262 4.57 -22.38 -17.06
N PRO A 263 3.53 -23.17 -17.37
CA PRO A 263 2.33 -22.68 -18.07
C PRO A 263 1.69 -21.46 -17.37
N GLU A 264 1.69 -21.45 -16.03
CA GLU A 264 1.17 -20.39 -15.17
C GLU A 264 1.82 -19.03 -15.44
N SER A 265 3.12 -19.01 -15.77
CA SER A 265 3.83 -17.76 -16.10
C SER A 265 3.36 -17.16 -17.43
N LYS A 266 3.12 -18.03 -18.42
CA LYS A 266 2.54 -17.61 -19.71
C LYS A 266 1.11 -17.11 -19.52
N LEU A 267 0.31 -17.83 -18.73
CA LEU A 267 -1.07 -17.46 -18.42
C LEU A 267 -1.15 -16.13 -17.67
N HIS A 268 -0.31 -15.92 -16.65
CA HIS A 268 -0.21 -14.64 -15.94
C HIS A 268 0.08 -13.47 -16.89
N SER A 269 1.05 -13.66 -17.80
CA SER A 269 1.39 -12.66 -18.80
C SER A 269 0.23 -12.38 -19.78
N GLN A 270 -0.54 -13.41 -20.13
CA GLN A 270 -1.75 -13.27 -20.95
C GLN A 270 -2.85 -12.50 -20.20
N GLN A 271 -3.11 -12.84 -18.94
CA GLN A 271 -4.10 -12.17 -18.10
C GLN A 271 -3.79 -10.68 -17.94
N LEU A 272 -2.54 -10.32 -17.65
CA LEU A 272 -2.13 -8.91 -17.57
C LEU A 272 -2.37 -8.16 -18.88
N ARG A 273 -2.01 -8.75 -20.04
CA ARG A 273 -2.29 -8.14 -21.35
C ARG A 273 -3.78 -7.98 -21.61
N GLN A 274 -4.60 -8.99 -21.28
CA GLN A 274 -6.05 -8.92 -21.43
C GLN A 274 -6.66 -7.83 -20.55
N MET A 275 -6.24 -7.74 -19.29
CA MET A 275 -6.67 -6.69 -18.36
C MET A 275 -6.29 -5.30 -18.91
N HIS A 276 -5.04 -5.10 -19.35
CA HIS A 276 -4.63 -3.82 -19.92
C HIS A 276 -5.39 -3.44 -21.20
N ARG A 277 -5.77 -4.42 -22.04
CA ARG A 277 -6.62 -4.16 -23.23
C ARG A 277 -8.04 -3.70 -22.87
N LYS A 278 -8.56 -4.11 -21.71
CA LYS A 278 -9.84 -3.62 -21.18
C LYS A 278 -9.72 -2.22 -20.54
N GLY A 279 -8.51 -1.79 -20.22
CA GLY A 279 -8.24 -0.51 -19.60
C GLY A 279 -8.58 0.66 -20.52
N ARG A 280 -9.14 1.72 -19.94
CA ARG A 280 -9.42 2.99 -20.61
C ARG A 280 -8.55 4.09 -20.03
N SER A 281 -8.17 5.07 -20.82
CA SER A 281 -7.44 6.24 -20.30
C SER A 281 -8.42 7.28 -19.76
N GLY A 282 -8.09 7.83 -18.61
CA GLY A 282 -8.74 9.00 -18.02
C GLY A 282 -7.76 10.16 -17.93
N VAL A 283 -8.32 11.36 -17.83
CA VAL A 283 -7.57 12.60 -17.58
C VAL A 283 -8.24 13.31 -16.42
N VAL A 284 -7.45 13.81 -15.48
CA VAL A 284 -7.93 14.60 -14.35
C VAL A 284 -7.16 15.90 -14.28
N ALA A 285 -7.84 17.00 -13.99
CA ALA A 285 -7.18 18.26 -13.72
C ALA A 285 -6.43 18.18 -12.37
N VAL A 286 -5.21 18.71 -12.32
CA VAL A 286 -4.38 18.75 -11.12
C VAL A 286 -4.26 20.21 -10.68
N PRO A 287 -5.05 20.66 -9.69
CA PRO A 287 -5.15 22.07 -9.34
C PRO A 287 -3.82 22.73 -8.92
N TRP A 288 -2.88 21.90 -8.46
CA TRP A 288 -1.57 22.32 -7.98
C TRP A 288 -0.42 22.05 -8.96
N ALA A 289 -0.71 21.58 -10.16
CA ALA A 289 0.33 21.44 -11.18
C ALA A 289 0.79 22.80 -11.69
N ARG A 290 2.08 22.90 -12.03
CA ARG A 290 2.66 24.11 -12.65
C ARG A 290 2.00 24.37 -14.00
N ASP A 291 2.05 25.62 -14.46
CA ASP A 291 1.54 25.99 -15.79
C ASP A 291 2.17 25.10 -16.88
N GLY A 292 1.31 24.45 -17.68
CA GLY A 292 1.71 23.46 -18.70
C GLY A 292 1.43 22.00 -18.33
N GLU A 293 1.27 21.65 -17.04
CA GLU A 293 1.03 20.27 -16.56
C GLU A 293 -0.32 20.12 -15.85
N ARG A 294 -1.31 20.95 -16.20
CA ARG A 294 -2.62 21.05 -15.51
C ARG A 294 -3.46 19.77 -15.51
N THR A 295 -3.01 18.71 -16.17
CA THR A 295 -3.74 17.44 -16.22
C THR A 295 -2.82 16.23 -16.05
N ALA A 296 -3.30 15.23 -15.32
CA ALA A 296 -2.66 13.93 -15.19
C ALA A 296 -3.47 12.84 -15.90
N ARG A 297 -2.77 11.93 -16.60
CA ARG A 297 -3.39 10.75 -17.21
C ARG A 297 -3.39 9.58 -16.23
N TYR A 298 -4.51 8.87 -16.14
CA TYR A 298 -4.65 7.67 -15.34
C TYR A 298 -5.31 6.55 -16.16
N THR A 299 -5.21 5.31 -15.67
CA THR A 299 -5.85 4.15 -16.32
C THR A 299 -7.05 3.70 -15.52
N MET A 300 -8.22 3.58 -16.13
CA MET A 300 -9.42 3.00 -15.53
C MET A 300 -9.54 1.55 -15.97
N LEU A 301 -9.56 0.63 -15.02
CA LEU A 301 -9.73 -0.79 -15.24
C LEU A 301 -11.18 -1.17 -14.87
N PRO A 302 -12.01 -1.58 -15.84
CA PRO A 302 -13.44 -1.81 -15.57
C PRO A 302 -13.62 -3.03 -14.67
N ILE A 303 -14.37 -2.85 -13.58
CA ILE A 303 -14.76 -3.93 -12.66
C ILE A 303 -16.27 -4.17 -12.65
N ALA A 304 -17.05 -3.25 -13.22
CA ALA A 304 -18.47 -3.39 -13.54
C ALA A 304 -18.79 -2.52 -14.77
N ASP A 305 -20.03 -2.55 -15.26
CA ASP A 305 -20.43 -1.80 -16.47
C ASP A 305 -20.20 -0.28 -16.32
N ASN A 306 -20.46 0.25 -15.12
CA ASN A 306 -20.32 1.67 -14.79
C ASN A 306 -19.34 1.92 -13.63
N ASP A 307 -18.42 0.98 -13.37
CA ASP A 307 -17.46 1.10 -12.27
C ASP A 307 -16.08 0.58 -12.65
N SER A 308 -15.04 1.18 -12.05
CA SER A 308 -13.65 0.87 -12.37
C SER A 308 -12.72 1.06 -11.17
N VAL A 309 -11.55 0.44 -11.27
CA VAL A 309 -10.37 0.79 -10.47
C VAL A 309 -9.50 1.75 -11.27
N ALA A 310 -9.26 2.95 -10.76
CA ALA A 310 -8.34 3.90 -11.37
C ALA A 310 -6.92 3.69 -10.85
N LEU A 311 -5.98 3.41 -11.76
CA LEU A 311 -4.54 3.47 -11.53
C LEU A 311 -4.07 4.91 -11.73
N ALA A 312 -4.07 5.66 -10.64
CA ALA A 312 -3.61 7.04 -10.59
C ALA A 312 -2.08 7.10 -10.72
N PRO A 313 -1.52 8.01 -11.53
CA PRO A 313 -0.08 8.13 -11.66
C PRO A 313 0.52 8.60 -10.34
N ARG A 314 1.74 8.14 -10.06
CA ARG A 314 2.45 8.47 -8.82
C ARG A 314 2.50 9.97 -8.58
N ALA A 315 2.63 10.82 -9.61
CA ALA A 315 2.66 12.28 -9.51
C ALA A 315 1.53 12.88 -8.66
N LEU A 316 0.36 12.22 -8.58
CA LEU A 316 -0.77 12.67 -7.78
C LEU A 316 -0.60 12.44 -6.27
N PHE A 317 0.37 11.59 -5.90
CA PHE A 317 0.71 11.22 -4.52
C PHE A 317 2.21 11.39 -4.23
N ALA A 318 3.00 11.79 -5.24
CA ALA A 318 4.46 11.73 -5.23
C ALA A 318 5.03 12.98 -4.58
N HIS A 319 4.96 13.03 -3.26
CA HIS A 319 5.83 13.89 -2.48
C HIS A 319 6.86 13.08 -1.69
N LEU A 320 6.96 11.77 -1.98
CA LEU A 320 7.94 10.87 -1.37
C LEU A 320 9.23 10.82 -2.17
N PRO A 321 10.39 10.91 -1.49
CA PRO A 321 11.63 10.58 -2.15
C PRO A 321 11.74 9.11 -2.48
N PHE A 322 11.84 8.88 -3.78
CA PHE A 322 12.02 7.58 -4.35
C PHE A 322 13.49 7.32 -4.69
N ALA A 323 13.91 6.06 -4.53
CA ALA A 323 15.07 5.50 -5.20
C ALA A 323 14.58 4.36 -6.11
N HIS A 324 14.89 4.43 -7.41
CA HIS A 324 14.48 3.45 -8.43
C HIS A 324 14.82 1.99 -8.13
N SER A 325 15.79 1.75 -7.25
CA SER A 325 16.27 0.41 -6.87
C SER A 325 15.57 -0.20 -5.66
N ASN A 326 14.75 0.55 -4.92
CA ASN A 326 14.03 0.05 -3.75
C ASN A 326 12.54 0.02 -4.07
N ALA A 327 12.05 -1.16 -4.48
CA ALA A 327 10.62 -1.44 -4.44
C ALA A 327 10.10 -1.04 -3.04
N ILE A 328 9.01 -0.27 -3.03
CA ILE A 328 8.31 0.16 -1.82
C ILE A 328 7.91 -1.13 -1.09
N THR A 329 8.65 -1.49 -0.04
CA THR A 329 8.23 -2.54 0.86
C THR A 329 7.37 -1.90 1.94
N HIS A 330 6.13 -2.35 2.05
CA HIS A 330 5.09 -1.83 2.94
C HIS A 330 5.59 -1.74 4.38
N LEU A 331 5.31 -0.62 5.04
CA LEU A 331 5.71 -0.37 6.43
C LEU A 331 7.22 -0.55 6.72
N THR A 332 8.07 -0.76 5.71
CA THR A 332 9.51 -0.50 5.83
C THR A 332 9.74 0.99 5.65
N ALA A 333 9.45 1.74 6.69
CA ALA A 333 10.24 2.93 6.94
C ALA A 333 11.74 2.54 6.92
N ALA A 334 12.11 1.36 7.44
CA ALA A 334 13.50 0.88 7.57
C ALA A 334 14.30 0.69 6.25
N ARG A 335 13.76 0.05 5.22
CA ARG A 335 14.46 -0.13 3.92
C ARG A 335 14.36 1.15 3.12
N GLY A 336 15.51 1.81 2.96
CA GLY A 336 15.56 3.14 2.36
C GLY A 336 15.20 4.27 3.33
N PHE A 337 15.06 4.01 4.64
CA PHE A 337 14.79 5.04 5.66
C PHE A 337 15.71 6.24 5.49
N LYS A 338 17.01 5.99 5.41
CA LYS A 338 18.03 7.03 5.25
C LYS A 338 17.82 7.84 3.97
N ALA A 339 17.41 7.22 2.87
CA ALA A 339 17.12 7.93 1.63
C ALA A 339 15.84 8.78 1.77
N LYS A 340 14.82 8.27 2.48
CA LYS A 340 13.58 8.97 2.77
C LYS A 340 13.82 10.20 3.66
N VAL A 341 14.48 10.00 4.79
CA VAL A 341 14.90 11.07 5.71
C VAL A 341 15.72 12.12 4.96
N LYS A 342 16.73 11.71 4.19
CA LYS A 342 17.58 12.66 3.45
C LYS A 342 16.78 13.56 2.51
N ALA A 343 15.75 13.06 1.85
CA ALA A 343 14.98 13.94 0.99
C ALA A 343 13.91 14.73 1.73
N LEU A 344 13.30 14.18 2.79
CA LEU A 344 12.47 14.95 3.70
C LEU A 344 13.25 16.17 4.23
N GLN A 345 14.51 15.96 4.63
CA GLN A 345 15.43 17.03 5.03
C GLN A 345 15.70 18.01 3.89
N ARG A 346 15.99 17.53 2.66
CA ARG A 346 16.16 18.42 1.49
C ARG A 346 14.92 19.24 1.15
N LEU A 347 13.72 18.70 1.41
CA LEU A 347 12.45 19.39 1.21
C LEU A 347 12.09 20.32 2.38
N GLY A 348 12.88 20.33 3.47
CA GLY A 348 12.55 21.06 4.70
C GLY A 348 11.30 20.52 5.40
N ARG A 349 11.00 19.22 5.22
CA ARG A 349 9.79 18.54 5.73
C ARG A 349 10.09 17.45 6.76
N TRP A 350 11.33 17.34 7.22
CA TRP A 350 11.71 16.40 8.27
C TRP A 350 11.40 16.96 9.66
N HIS A 351 10.36 16.44 10.30
CA HIS A 351 9.86 16.81 11.62
C HIS A 351 9.66 15.56 12.50
N PRO A 352 10.74 14.86 12.91
CA PRO A 352 10.64 13.61 13.67
C PRO A 352 9.97 13.78 15.04
N GLU A 353 10.10 14.97 15.63
CA GLU A 353 9.51 15.31 16.94
C GLU A 353 8.04 15.77 16.84
N GLY A 354 7.46 15.78 15.63
CA GLY A 354 6.12 16.29 15.39
C GLY A 354 6.06 17.82 15.34
N LEU A 355 4.85 18.38 15.52
CA LEU A 355 4.68 19.80 15.78
C LEU A 355 5.08 20.02 17.24
N SER A 356 6.23 20.63 17.51
CA SER A 356 6.50 21.17 18.84
C SER A 356 5.47 22.28 19.12
N ASP A 357 5.05 22.46 20.38
CA ASP A 357 4.14 23.54 20.83
C ASP A 357 4.61 24.97 20.48
N SER A 358 5.74 25.12 19.80
CA SER A 358 6.17 26.36 19.17
C SER A 358 5.30 26.65 17.95
N SER A 359 4.37 27.58 18.13
CA SER A 359 3.48 28.28 17.21
C SER A 359 4.14 28.95 15.97
N THR A 360 5.14 28.33 15.34
CA THR A 360 5.70 28.84 14.09
C THR A 360 4.82 28.37 12.94
N PRO A 361 4.07 29.26 12.26
CA PRO A 361 3.31 28.86 11.08
C PRO A 361 4.30 28.34 10.04
N LEU A 362 3.98 27.19 9.42
CA LEU A 362 4.64 26.76 8.19
C LEU A 362 4.51 27.90 7.19
N ARG A 363 5.58 28.69 6.98
CA ARG A 363 5.56 29.78 6.00
C ARG A 363 5.20 29.19 4.63
N PRO A 364 4.22 29.76 3.91
CA PRO A 364 4.04 29.42 2.51
C PRO A 364 5.34 29.77 1.79
N HIS A 365 6.00 28.77 1.21
CA HIS A 365 7.14 29.04 0.35
C HIS A 365 6.63 29.75 -0.89
N HIS A 366 6.96 31.04 -1.02
CA HIS A 366 6.99 31.71 -2.30
C HIS A 366 7.91 30.89 -3.22
N SER A 367 7.39 30.59 -4.41
CA SER A 367 8.14 30.03 -5.52
C SER A 367 9.46 30.81 -5.68
N ALA A 368 10.58 30.16 -5.37
CA ALA A 368 11.88 30.71 -5.68
C ALA A 368 11.95 30.88 -7.21
N THR A 369 12.03 32.14 -7.65
CA THR A 369 12.46 32.48 -9.01
C THR A 369 13.80 31.82 -9.26
N VAL A 370 13.81 30.89 -10.22
CA VAL A 370 15.00 30.19 -10.70
C VAL A 370 15.84 31.22 -11.45
N GLY A 371 16.91 31.68 -10.81
CA GLY A 371 18.04 32.33 -11.48
C GLY A 371 18.98 31.24 -12.00
N ASP A 372 19.38 31.40 -13.27
CA ASP A 372 20.36 30.62 -14.03
C ASP A 372 21.41 29.85 -13.22
N ARG A 373 21.55 28.55 -13.54
CA ARG A 373 22.82 27.82 -13.72
C ARG A 373 22.61 26.34 -14.09
N GLY A 374 23.05 25.96 -15.29
CA GLY A 374 23.61 24.65 -15.61
C GLY A 374 22.63 23.53 -15.97
N GLU A 375 22.23 23.46 -17.24
CA GLU A 375 21.65 22.25 -17.82
C GLU A 375 22.66 21.08 -17.80
N ALA A 376 22.37 20.05 -17.00
CA ALA A 376 22.93 18.73 -17.21
C ALA A 376 21.96 17.91 -18.08
N SER A 377 22.21 17.89 -19.38
CA SER A 377 21.48 17.00 -20.31
C SER A 377 21.77 15.54 -19.97
N ILE A 378 20.73 14.77 -19.65
CA ILE A 378 20.86 13.33 -19.42
C ILE A 378 21.01 12.62 -20.78
N ASP A 379 22.16 12.00 -21.03
CA ASP A 379 22.41 11.19 -22.24
C ASP A 379 21.69 9.83 -22.13
N TRP A 380 20.47 9.80 -22.70
CA TRP A 380 19.65 8.60 -22.79
C TRP A 380 20.23 7.49 -23.69
N ARG A 381 21.17 7.81 -24.60
CA ARG A 381 21.77 6.83 -25.52
C ARG A 381 22.92 6.06 -24.87
N GLY A 382 23.64 6.66 -23.94
CA GLY A 382 24.68 5.99 -23.14
C GLY A 382 24.11 4.92 -22.19
N MET A 383 22.93 5.16 -21.63
CA MET A 383 22.29 4.24 -20.68
C MET A 383 21.71 2.98 -21.36
N ALA A 384 21.15 3.10 -22.56
CA ALA A 384 20.65 1.98 -23.34
C ALA A 384 21.78 1.03 -23.85
N ARG A 385 23.01 1.55 -23.98
CA ARG A 385 24.18 0.78 -24.42
C ARG A 385 24.72 -0.12 -23.29
N LYS A 386 24.88 0.44 -22.09
CA LYS A 386 25.28 -0.32 -20.87
C LYS A 386 24.32 -1.45 -20.52
N TRP A 387 23.03 -1.32 -20.83
CA TRP A 387 22.04 -2.36 -20.59
C TRP A 387 22.14 -3.52 -21.60
N ARG A 388 22.53 -3.22 -22.85
CA ARG A 388 22.73 -4.22 -23.91
C ARG A 388 24.02 -5.02 -23.68
N ASP A 389 25.08 -4.35 -23.23
CA ASP A 389 26.39 -4.97 -22.98
C ASP A 389 26.40 -5.83 -21.70
N GLY A 390 25.55 -5.51 -20.72
CA GLY A 390 25.39 -6.30 -19.49
C GLY A 390 24.69 -7.65 -19.69
N LEU A 391 23.86 -7.79 -20.73
CA LEU A 391 23.18 -9.05 -21.08
C LEU A 391 24.09 -10.03 -21.85
N ALA A 392 25.16 -9.54 -22.49
CA ALA A 392 26.10 -10.37 -23.25
C ALA A 392 27.22 -11.01 -22.40
N ALA A 393 27.37 -10.62 -21.13
CA ALA A 393 28.50 -11.01 -20.29
C ALA A 393 28.24 -12.20 -19.33
N SER A 394 27.13 -12.92 -19.46
CA SER A 394 26.90 -14.15 -18.67
C SER A 394 27.49 -15.37 -19.40
N LYS A 395 28.71 -15.76 -19.01
CA LYS A 395 29.30 -17.05 -19.41
C LYS A 395 28.59 -18.21 -18.69
N PRO A 396 28.43 -19.39 -19.33
CA PRO A 396 27.88 -20.57 -18.67
C PRO A 396 28.92 -21.19 -17.74
N ILE A 397 28.52 -21.52 -16.51
CA ILE A 397 29.31 -22.35 -15.59
C ILE A 397 29.19 -23.80 -16.07
N ALA A 398 30.32 -24.34 -16.55
CA ALA A 398 30.47 -25.73 -16.93
C ALA A 398 30.60 -26.64 -15.68
N ALA A 399 30.21 -27.89 -15.88
CA ALA A 399 30.19 -28.98 -14.92
C ALA A 399 31.53 -29.23 -14.21
N LEU A 400 31.45 -29.55 -12.93
CA LEU A 400 32.50 -30.31 -12.22
C LEU A 400 32.01 -31.75 -12.06
N ARG A 401 32.56 -32.64 -12.88
CA ARG A 401 32.78 -34.05 -12.54
C ARG A 401 34.18 -34.15 -11.94
N GLY A 402 34.27 -34.82 -10.81
CA GLY A 402 35.48 -35.17 -10.06
C GLY A 402 35.04 -35.90 -8.82
#